data_AF-A0A4P6X4Q4-F1
#
_entry.id   AF-A0A4P6X4Q4-F1
#
_cell.length_a   1.000
_cell.length_b   1.000
_cell.length_c   1.000
_cell.angle_alpha   90.00
_cell.angle_beta   90.00
_cell.angle_gamma   90.00
#
_symmetry.space_group_name_H-M   'P 1'
#
loop_
_entity.id
_entity.type
_entity.pdbx_description
1 polymer ?
#
loop_
_entity_poly.entity_id
_entity_poly.type
_entity_poly.pdbx_seq_one_letter_code
_entity_poly.pdbx_strand_id
1 'polypeptide(L)' 'MARLPYDDPIEAAAEHGEVILDGPDGLAASLTPTAARRSARKLAKAAETAERDPAAETP' A
#
# COMPACT_ATOMS: atom_id res chain seq x y z
N MET A 1 14.36 9.18 -15.31
CA MET A 1 13.05 9.86 -15.38
C MET A 1 12.29 9.47 -14.13
N ALA A 2 11.80 10.43 -13.35
CA ALA A 2 10.97 10.11 -12.18
C ALA A 2 9.60 9.61 -12.68
N ARG A 3 9.20 8.41 -12.25
CA ARG A 3 7.85 7.88 -12.50
C ARG A 3 6.87 8.75 -11.73
N LEU A 4 5.78 9.20 -12.37
CA LEU A 4 4.67 9.82 -11.64
C LEU A 4 4.06 8.77 -10.69
N PRO A 5 3.49 9.19 -9.54
CA PRO A 5 2.71 8.29 -8.69
C PRO A 5 1.55 7.67 -9.48
N TYR A 6 1.23 6.41 -9.18
CA TYR A 6 0.06 5.75 -9.75
C TYR A 6 -1.21 6.21 -9.04
N ASP A 7 -2.30 6.31 -9.81
CA ASP A 7 -3.64 6.63 -9.30
C ASP A 7 -4.51 5.36 -9.15
N ASP A 8 -4.06 4.23 -9.71
CA ASP A 8 -4.73 2.94 -9.54
C ASP A 8 -4.48 2.37 -8.13
N PRO A 9 -5.52 1.86 -7.44
CA PRO A 9 -5.37 1.25 -6.13
C PRO A 9 -4.64 -0.10 -6.21
N ILE A 10 -4.02 -0.50 -5.09
CA ILE A 10 -3.50 -1.86 -4.91
C ILE A 10 -4.69 -2.80 -4.68
N GLU A 11 -4.74 -3.90 -5.43
CA GLU A 11 -5.71 -4.97 -5.23
C GLU A 11 -5.24 -5.93 -4.13
N ALA A 12 -6.20 -6.49 -3.38
CA ALA A 12 -5.92 -7.43 -2.31
C ALA A 12 -6.86 -8.64 -2.36
N ALA A 13 -6.29 -9.84 -2.38
CA ALA A 13 -7.01 -11.10 -2.37
C ALA A 13 -6.59 -11.99 -1.19
N ALA A 14 -7.51 -12.79 -0.66
CA ALA A 14 -7.20 -13.77 0.38
C ALA A 14 -7.04 -15.15 -0.25
N GLU A 15 -5.84 -15.73 -0.14
CA GLU A 15 -5.50 -17.02 -0.74
C GLU A 15 -4.65 -17.84 0.23
N HIS A 16 -5.01 -19.11 0.46
CA HIS A 16 -4.24 -20.06 1.27
C HIS A 16 -3.83 -19.58 2.70
N GLY A 17 -4.62 -18.68 3.30
CA GLY A 17 -4.34 -18.13 4.65
C GLY A 17 -3.40 -16.92 4.63
N GLU A 18 -3.07 -16.42 3.45
CA GLU A 18 -2.29 -15.23 3.18
C GLU A 18 -3.15 -14.16 2.49
N VAL A 19 -2.64 -12.95 2.47
CA VAL A 19 -3.21 -11.82 1.73
C VAL A 19 -2.22 -11.47 0.63
N ILE A 20 -2.63 -11.66 -0.61
CA ILE A 20 -1.87 -11.31 -1.79
C ILE A 20 -2.23 -9.88 -2.17
N LEU A 21 -1.22 -9.04 -2.33
CA LEU A 21 -1.31 -7.69 -2.86
C LEU A 21 -0.77 -7.70 -4.28
N ASP A 22 -1.53 -7.15 -5.21
CA ASP A 22 -1.10 -6.90 -6.59
C ASP A 22 -1.33 -5.43 -6.93
N GLY A 23 -0.31 -4.80 -7.49
CA GLY A 23 -0.29 -3.36 -7.71
C GLY A 23 0.50 -2.99 -8.95
N PRO A 24 0.40 -1.71 -9.35
CA PRO A 24 1.04 -1.23 -10.56
C PRO A 24 2.57 -1.43 -10.53
N ASP A 25 3.17 -1.58 -11.71
CA ASP A 25 4.61 -1.85 -11.92
C ASP A 25 5.13 -3.20 -11.38
N GLY A 26 4.26 -4.20 -11.21
CA GLY A 26 4.66 -5.50 -10.70
C GLY A 26 4.89 -5.48 -9.20
N LEU A 27 4.22 -4.58 -8.48
CA LEU A 27 4.15 -4.61 -7.03
C LEU A 27 3.34 -5.84 -6.61
N ALA A 28 4.04 -6.94 -6.28
CA ALA A 28 3.42 -8.14 -5.76
C ALA A 28 3.99 -8.48 -4.37
N ALA A 29 3.12 -8.68 -3.39
CA ALA A 29 3.52 -9.08 -2.03
C ALA A 29 2.52 -10.05 -1.40
N SER A 30 3.03 -11.01 -0.63
CA SER A 30 2.20 -11.86 0.24
C SER A 30 2.37 -11.44 1.70
N LEU A 31 1.27 -11.30 2.41
CA LEU A 31 1.23 -10.90 3.82
C LEU A 31 0.45 -11.91 4.65
N THR A 32 0.88 -12.12 5.89
CA THR A 32 0.00 -12.75 6.88
C THR A 32 -1.23 -11.83 7.13
N PRO A 33 -2.38 -12.37 7.56
CA PRO A 33 -3.57 -11.57 7.83
C PRO A 33 -3.33 -10.44 8.84
N THR A 34 -2.48 -10.70 9.84
CA THR A 34 -2.09 -9.70 10.85
C THR A 34 -1.21 -8.60 10.26
N ALA A 35 -0.25 -8.96 9.39
CA ALA A 35 0.60 -7.99 8.70
C ALA A 35 -0.25 -7.11 7.77
N ALA A 36 -1.14 -7.70 6.97
CA ALA A 36 -2.04 -6.97 6.07
C ALA A 36 -2.87 -5.92 6.80
N ARG A 37 -3.49 -6.29 7.94
CA ARG A 37 -4.27 -5.33 8.76
C ARG A 37 -3.43 -4.18 9.30
N ARG A 38 -2.18 -4.44 9.70
CA ARG A 38 -1.28 -3.38 10.19
C ARG A 38 -0.83 -2.48 9.05
N SER A 39 -0.50 -3.06 7.90
CA SER A 39 -0.11 -2.34 6.69
C SER A 39 -1.23 -1.43 6.20
N ALA A 40 -2.47 -1.91 6.11
CA ALA A 40 -3.62 -1.10 5.72
C ALA A 40 -3.80 0.16 6.60
N ARG A 41 -3.63 0.02 7.92
CA ARG A 41 -3.70 1.16 8.84
C ARG A 41 -2.56 2.16 8.65
N LYS A 42 -1.35 1.66 8.39
CA LYS A 42 -0.20 2.52 8.11
C LYS A 42 -0.37 3.26 6.78
N LEU A 43 -0.87 2.57 5.75
CA LEU A 43 -1.13 3.14 4.43
C LEU A 43 -2.17 4.24 4.51
N ALA A 44 -3.30 4.01 5.19
CA ALA A 44 -4.33 5.03 5.41
C ALA A 44 -3.74 6.28 6.09
N LYS A 45 -2.98 6.08 7.18
CA LYS A 45 -2.33 7.19 7.89
C LYS A 45 -1.32 7.95 7.02
N ALA A 46 -0.58 7.25 6.17
CA ALA A 46 0.36 7.86 5.24
C ALA A 46 -0.37 8.70 4.18
N ALA A 47 -1.48 8.19 3.63
CA ALA A 47 -2.33 8.93 2.71
C ALA A 47 -2.86 10.23 3.35
N GLU A 48 -3.44 10.14 4.54
CA GLU A 48 -3.90 11.33 5.30
C GLU A 48 -2.78 12.35 5.54
N THR A 49 -1.55 11.86 5.78
CA THR A 49 -0.39 12.73 5.99
C THR A 49 0.01 13.43 4.69
N ALA A 50 0.07 12.70 3.57
CA ALA A 50 0.43 13.25 2.27
C ALA A 50 -0.59 14.28 1.75
N GLU A 51 -1.89 14.05 2.00
CA GLU A 51 -2.95 15.02 1.68
C GLU A 51 -2.81 16.31 2.48
N ARG A 52 -2.43 16.21 3.76
CA ARG A 52 -2.28 17.36 4.64
C ARG A 52 -0.98 18.13 4.40
N ASP A 53 0.10 17.41 4.14
CA ASP A 53 1.45 17.96 3.94
C ASP A 53 2.18 17.22 2.82
N PRO A 54 2.05 17.69 1.56
CA PRO A 54 2.65 17.04 0.39
C PRO A 54 4.19 17.00 0.40
N ALA A 55 4.83 17.77 1.28
CA ALA A 55 6.29 17.80 1.45
C ALA A 55 6.78 16.93 2.62
N ALA A 56 5.88 16.27 3.34
CA ALA A 56 6.24 15.44 4.48
C ALA A 56 6.99 14.17 4.06
N GLU A 57 8.11 13.92 4.71
CA GLU A 57 8.87 12.67 4.59
C GLU A 57 8.40 11.70 5.68
N THR A 58 7.70 10.62 5.31
CA THR A 58 7.32 9.56 6.24
C THR A 58 8.18 8.30 6.04
N PRO A 59 8.64 7.65 7.13
CA PRO A 59 9.45 6.43 7.07
C PRO A 59 8.63 5.15 6.84
#